data_AF-R1GEQ5-F1
#
_entry.id   AF-R1GEQ5-F1
#
_cell.length_a   1.000
_cell.length_b   1.000
_cell.length_c   1.000
_cell.angle_alpha   90.00
_cell.angle_beta   90.00
_cell.angle_gamma   90.00
#
_symmetry.space_group_name_H-M   'P 1'
#
loop_
_entity.id
_entity.type
_entity.pdbx_description
1 polymer ?
#
loop_
_entity_poly.entity_id
_entity_poly.type
_entity_poly.pdbx_seq_one_letter_code
_entity_poly.pdbx_strand_id
1 'polypeptide(L)'
;MKEHLERVHDNSIQCPRCYEIFKKQDQLDSHLRVGDAQMCRQAQTRPDLEGYSSAQANRLKERMRSRTVEDKWNTIWKILFPADTDRDIQSPWWDPTRRPDFYGRYEEFQREDLPTRITPQIMAFVDFLLADDRLRRNIDAIVRNALEESLDAFKTREAAGQTQ
;
A
#
# COMPACT_ATOMS: atom_id res chain seq x y z
N MET A 1 -1.13 7.52 -18.50
CA MET A 1 0.23 6.92 -18.40
C MET A 1 1.30 7.82 -18.98
N LYS A 2 1.37 8.03 -20.30
CA LYS A 2 2.39 8.91 -20.91
C LYS A 2 2.37 10.34 -20.36
N GLU A 3 1.17 10.92 -20.20
CA GLU A 3 1.02 12.25 -19.59
C GLU A 3 1.54 12.32 -18.14
N HIS A 4 1.34 11.26 -17.35
CA HIS A 4 1.86 11.21 -15.97
C HIS A 4 3.39 11.15 -15.97
N LEU A 5 3.98 10.33 -16.85
CA LEU A 5 5.43 10.29 -17.04
C LEU A 5 5.97 11.68 -17.40
N GLU A 6 5.32 12.38 -18.33
CA GLU A 6 5.74 13.73 -18.76
C GLU A 6 5.61 14.78 -17.65
N ARG A 7 4.66 14.64 -16.73
CA ARG A 7 4.41 15.66 -15.68
C ARG A 7 5.21 15.41 -14.41
N VAL A 8 5.52 14.16 -14.11
CA VAL A 8 6.13 13.76 -12.82
C VAL A 8 7.58 13.30 -12.99
N HIS A 9 7.92 12.70 -14.12
CA HIS A 9 9.19 11.98 -14.32
C HIS A 9 10.02 12.54 -15.48
N ASP A 10 9.71 13.74 -15.98
CA ASP A 10 10.47 14.37 -17.06
C ASP A 10 11.73 15.06 -16.53
N ASN A 11 12.87 14.38 -16.70
CA ASN A 11 14.20 14.91 -16.39
C ASN A 11 14.95 15.28 -17.67
N SER A 12 14.25 15.65 -18.75
CA SER A 12 14.87 15.94 -20.05
C SER A 12 15.68 17.24 -20.08
N ILE A 13 15.35 18.21 -19.24
CA ILE A 13 16.07 19.48 -19.12
C ILE A 13 16.95 19.41 -17.87
N GLN A 14 18.15 18.88 -18.05
CA GLN A 14 19.07 18.59 -16.95
C GLN A 14 20.48 19.11 -17.25
N CYS A 15 21.15 19.63 -16.23
CA CYS A 15 22.55 20.02 -16.34
C CYS A 15 23.47 18.78 -16.46
N PRO A 16 24.35 18.71 -17.48
CA PRO A 16 25.25 17.56 -17.65
C PRO A 16 26.39 17.52 -16.62
N ARG A 17 26.60 18.58 -15.84
CA ARG A 17 27.65 18.67 -14.82
C ARG A 17 27.14 18.26 -13.45
N CYS A 18 26.10 18.93 -12.95
CA CYS A 18 25.58 18.72 -11.60
C CYS A 18 24.33 17.84 -11.55
N TYR A 19 23.74 17.48 -12.70
CA TYR A 19 22.50 16.72 -12.81
C TYR A 19 21.26 17.42 -12.20
N GLU A 20 21.32 18.73 -11.97
CA GLU A 20 20.15 19.52 -11.57
C GLU A 20 19.11 19.55 -12.69
N ILE A 21 17.84 19.37 -12.33
CA ILE A 21 16.70 19.29 -13.26
C ILE A 21 15.99 20.65 -13.27
N PHE A 22 15.72 21.16 -14.47
CA PHE A 22 15.10 22.45 -14.71
C PHE A 22 13.73 22.28 -15.38
N LYS A 23 12.84 23.27 -15.22
CA LYS A 23 11.52 23.23 -15.86
C LYS A 23 11.52 23.80 -17.28
N LYS A 24 12.50 24.65 -17.60
CA LYS A 24 12.60 25.34 -18.90
C LYS A 24 14.04 25.36 -19.39
N GLN A 25 14.23 25.28 -20.71
CA GLN A 25 15.55 25.31 -21.32
C GLN A 25 16.31 26.60 -21.00
N ASP A 26 15.62 27.75 -20.97
CA ASP A 26 16.23 29.04 -20.63
C ASP A 26 16.86 29.05 -19.21
N GLN A 27 16.31 28.28 -18.27
CA GLN A 27 16.87 28.17 -16.92
C GLN A 27 18.17 27.38 -16.92
N LEU A 28 18.21 26.27 -17.68
CA LEU A 28 19.43 25.49 -17.88
C LEU A 28 20.49 26.31 -18.62
N ASP A 29 20.10 27.03 -19.68
CA ASP A 29 21.00 27.89 -20.42
C ASP A 29 21.57 29.00 -19.54
N SER A 30 20.75 29.61 -18.69
CA SER A 30 21.21 30.62 -17.71
C SER A 30 22.16 30.01 -16.69
N HIS A 31 21.87 28.80 -16.20
CA HIS A 31 22.74 28.05 -15.29
C HIS A 31 24.11 27.72 -15.91
N LEU A 32 24.16 27.45 -17.22
CA LEU A 32 25.40 27.11 -17.93
C LEU A 32 26.20 28.32 -18.43
N ARG A 33 25.58 29.51 -18.52
CA ARG A 33 26.21 30.75 -19.03
C ARG A 33 26.93 31.58 -17.96
N VAL A 34 26.95 31.14 -16.70
CA VAL A 34 27.66 31.84 -15.62
C VAL A 34 29.18 31.72 -15.77
N GLY A 35 29.93 32.68 -15.22
CA GLY A 35 31.40 32.64 -15.23
C GLY A 35 31.97 31.55 -14.33
N ASP A 36 33.26 31.21 -14.52
CA ASP A 36 33.93 30.08 -13.84
C ASP A 36 33.75 30.04 -12.32
N ALA A 37 33.75 31.21 -11.66
CA ALA A 37 33.59 31.33 -10.21
C ALA A 37 32.19 30.89 -9.70
N GLN A 38 31.18 30.92 -10.56
CA GLN A 38 29.79 30.56 -10.24
C GLN A 38 29.35 29.26 -10.94
N MET A 39 30.23 28.64 -11.71
CA MET A 39 29.93 27.42 -12.46
C MET A 39 29.62 26.27 -11.49
N CYS A 40 28.58 25.50 -11.81
CA CYS A 40 28.19 24.37 -10.97
C CYS A 40 29.30 23.30 -10.88
N ARG A 41 29.35 22.64 -9.72
CA ARG A 41 30.30 21.55 -9.47
C ARG A 41 29.92 20.34 -10.32
N GLN A 42 30.91 19.79 -11.02
CA GLN A 42 30.76 18.54 -11.73
C GLN A 42 30.61 17.39 -10.73
N ALA A 43 29.50 16.65 -10.83
CA ALA A 43 29.29 15.44 -10.07
C ALA A 43 30.24 14.35 -10.57
N GLN A 44 30.82 13.58 -9.64
CA GLN A 44 31.76 12.50 -9.99
C GLN A 44 31.05 11.30 -10.62
N THR A 45 29.81 11.06 -10.23
CA THR A 45 28.94 10.01 -10.74
C THR A 45 27.56 10.57 -11.02
N ARG A 46 26.85 9.93 -11.96
CA ARG A 46 25.44 10.23 -12.20
C ARG A 46 24.61 9.71 -11.00
N PRO A 47 23.86 10.57 -10.31
CA PRO A 47 22.97 10.11 -9.25
C PRO A 47 21.85 9.24 -9.82
N ASP A 48 21.35 8.30 -9.01
CA ASP A 48 20.15 7.55 -9.34
C ASP A 48 18.96 8.52 -9.25
N LEU A 49 18.44 8.91 -10.40
CA LEU A 49 17.40 9.92 -10.51
C LEU A 49 16.11 9.24 -10.93
N GLU A 50 15.08 9.47 -10.13
CA GLU A 50 13.74 9.02 -10.45
C GLU A 50 13.21 9.80 -11.66
N GLY A 51 13.13 9.13 -12.81
CA GLY A 51 12.57 9.67 -14.05
C GLY A 51 13.41 9.38 -15.29
N TYR A 52 12.97 9.90 -16.43
CA TYR A 52 13.59 9.59 -17.73
C TYR A 52 14.52 10.71 -18.21
N SER A 53 15.61 10.30 -18.86
CA SER A 53 16.59 11.21 -19.48
C SER A 53 16.06 11.89 -20.75
N SER A 54 16.73 12.94 -21.21
CA SER A 54 16.43 13.59 -22.49
C SER A 54 16.40 12.63 -23.68
N ALA A 55 17.33 11.66 -23.73
CA ALA A 55 17.36 10.64 -24.77
C ALA A 55 16.14 9.69 -24.72
N GLN A 56 15.68 9.34 -23.52
CA GLN A 56 14.45 8.56 -23.34
C GLN A 56 13.20 9.40 -23.66
N ALA A 57 13.19 10.69 -23.31
CA ALA A 57 12.12 11.63 -23.64
C ALA A 57 11.88 11.69 -25.16
N ASN A 58 12.96 11.81 -25.94
CA ASN A 58 12.87 11.83 -27.40
C ASN A 58 12.25 10.53 -27.95
N ARG A 59 12.70 9.37 -27.45
CA ARG A 59 12.14 8.06 -27.82
C ARG A 59 10.67 7.92 -27.41
N LEU A 60 10.26 8.46 -26.27
CA LEU A 60 8.87 8.44 -25.83
C LEU A 60 7.97 9.35 -26.67
N LYS A 61 8.52 10.44 -27.23
CA LYS A 61 7.78 11.37 -28.10
C LYS A 61 7.52 10.81 -29.49
N GLU A 62 8.33 9.86 -29.97
CA GLU A 62 8.13 9.21 -31.25
C GLU A 62 6.75 8.54 -31.35
N ARG A 63 6.14 8.63 -32.54
CA ARG A 63 4.81 8.07 -32.78
C ARG A 63 4.90 6.53 -32.81
N MET A 64 4.40 5.89 -31.76
CA MET A 64 4.34 4.43 -31.69
C MET A 64 3.32 3.88 -32.68
N ARG A 65 3.76 3.00 -33.58
CA ARG A 65 2.90 2.32 -34.58
C ARG A 65 2.11 1.12 -34.02
N SER A 66 2.31 0.82 -32.74
CA SER A 66 1.72 -0.30 -32.01
C SER A 66 0.19 -0.25 -31.97
N ARG A 67 -0.45 -1.40 -32.22
CA ARG A 67 -1.92 -1.49 -32.34
C ARG A 67 -2.61 -1.71 -30.99
N THR A 68 -2.00 -2.46 -30.08
CA THR A 68 -2.59 -2.82 -28.78
C THR A 68 -2.05 -1.94 -27.64
N VAL A 69 -2.69 -2.02 -26.47
CA VAL A 69 -2.23 -1.31 -25.27
C VAL A 69 -0.97 -1.97 -24.73
N GLU A 70 -0.91 -3.30 -24.79
CA GLU A 70 0.20 -4.15 -24.40
C GLU A 70 1.46 -3.83 -25.21
N ASP A 71 1.34 -3.71 -26.53
CA ASP A 71 2.49 -3.37 -27.39
C ASP A 71 3.02 -1.97 -27.10
N LYS A 72 2.13 -1.00 -26.83
CA LYS A 72 2.52 0.36 -26.44
C LYS A 72 3.22 0.36 -25.08
N TRP A 73 2.67 -0.39 -24.11
CA TRP A 73 3.26 -0.54 -22.79
C TRP A 73 4.65 -1.18 -22.85
N ASN A 74 4.80 -2.30 -23.57
CA ASN A 74 6.08 -2.97 -23.76
C ASN A 74 7.11 -2.02 -24.39
N THR A 75 6.70 -1.20 -25.35
CA THR A 75 7.57 -0.20 -25.97
C THR A 75 8.01 0.86 -24.96
N ILE A 76 7.08 1.40 -24.17
CA ILE A 76 7.37 2.38 -23.12
C ILE A 76 8.31 1.78 -22.06
N TRP A 77 8.03 0.56 -21.59
CA TRP A 77 8.84 -0.14 -20.59
C TRP A 77 10.29 -0.29 -21.06
N LYS A 78 10.52 -0.77 -22.28
CA LYS A 78 11.87 -0.93 -22.84
C LYS A 78 12.63 0.38 -23.02
N ILE A 79 11.93 1.51 -23.18
CA ILE A 79 12.57 2.83 -23.23
C ILE A 79 13.00 3.25 -21.82
N LEU A 80 12.12 3.08 -20.83
CA LEU A 80 12.35 3.50 -19.45
C LEU A 80 13.38 2.59 -18.73
N PHE A 81 13.29 1.28 -18.95
CA PHE A 81 14.08 0.25 -18.30
C PHE A 81 14.82 -0.59 -19.37
N PRO A 82 15.85 -0.04 -20.03
CA PRO A 82 16.54 -0.74 -21.12
C PRO A 82 17.37 -1.94 -20.65
N ALA A 83 17.61 -2.09 -19.35
CA ALA A 83 18.32 -3.23 -18.77
C ALA A 83 17.38 -4.43 -18.50
N ASP A 84 16.08 -4.20 -18.48
CA ASP A 84 15.07 -5.23 -18.22
C ASP A 84 14.89 -6.14 -19.43
N THR A 85 14.69 -7.43 -19.16
CA THR A 85 14.37 -8.42 -20.19
C THR A 85 12.87 -8.54 -20.41
N ASP A 86 12.45 -9.23 -21.48
CA ASP A 86 11.01 -9.48 -21.74
C ASP A 86 10.29 -10.20 -20.60
N ARG A 87 11.02 -10.88 -19.70
CA ARG A 87 10.45 -11.55 -18.52
C ARG A 87 10.14 -10.59 -17.37
N ASP A 88 10.81 -9.44 -17.34
CA ASP A 88 10.68 -8.45 -16.26
C ASP A 88 9.53 -7.48 -16.54
N ILE A 89 9.14 -7.35 -17.81
CA ILE A 89 8.03 -6.52 -18.26
C ILE A 89 6.74 -7.00 -17.60
N GLN A 90 6.23 -6.20 -16.66
CA GLN A 90 4.94 -6.47 -16.05
C GLN A 90 3.81 -6.26 -17.07
N SER A 91 2.68 -6.94 -16.92
CA SER A 91 1.50 -6.63 -17.72
C SER A 91 1.03 -5.19 -17.46
N PRO A 92 0.52 -4.44 -18.45
CA PRO A 92 -0.12 -3.15 -18.21
C PRO A 92 -1.36 -3.25 -17.32
N TRP A 93 -1.91 -4.46 -17.20
CA TRP A 93 -3.02 -4.81 -16.33
C TRP A 93 -2.53 -5.56 -15.09
N TRP A 94 -1.34 -5.22 -14.59
CA TRP A 94 -0.79 -5.86 -13.41
C TRP A 94 -1.81 -5.78 -12.27
N ASP A 95 -2.27 -6.96 -11.87
CA ASP A 95 -3.29 -7.13 -10.85
C ASP A 95 -2.78 -8.23 -9.92
N PRO A 96 -2.39 -7.88 -8.68
CA PRO A 96 -1.84 -8.86 -7.75
C PRO A 96 -2.87 -9.93 -7.41
N THR A 97 -4.17 -9.63 -7.56
CA THR A 97 -5.27 -10.57 -7.32
C THR A 97 -5.36 -11.68 -8.36
N ARG A 98 -4.77 -11.49 -9.55
CA ARG A 98 -4.73 -12.50 -10.62
C ARG A 98 -3.63 -13.54 -10.43
N ARG A 99 -2.76 -13.38 -9.42
CA ARG A 99 -1.78 -14.42 -9.12
C ARG A 99 -2.51 -15.70 -8.69
N PRO A 100 -2.10 -16.88 -9.19
CA PRO A 100 -2.56 -18.14 -8.61
C PRO A 100 -2.36 -18.08 -7.09
N ASP A 101 -3.36 -18.55 -6.35
CA ASP A 101 -3.33 -18.60 -4.88
C ASP A 101 -3.29 -17.22 -4.17
N PHE A 102 -3.68 -16.12 -4.83
CA PHE A 102 -3.81 -14.83 -4.15
C PHE A 102 -4.80 -14.90 -2.98
N TYR A 103 -6.00 -15.46 -3.22
CA TYR A 103 -7.04 -15.53 -2.19
C TYR A 103 -6.67 -16.49 -1.04
N GLY A 104 -5.92 -17.57 -1.30
CA GLY A 104 -5.43 -18.46 -0.24
C GLY A 104 -4.43 -17.76 0.67
N ARG A 105 -3.42 -17.09 0.10
CA ARG A 105 -2.47 -16.28 0.88
C ARG A 105 -3.14 -15.12 1.61
N TYR A 106 -4.16 -14.51 1.00
CA TYR A 106 -4.93 -13.45 1.64
C TYR A 106 -5.77 -13.98 2.81
N GLU A 107 -6.37 -15.15 2.69
CA GLU A 107 -7.09 -15.81 3.79
C GLU A 107 -6.16 -16.13 4.96
N GLU A 108 -4.96 -16.66 4.69
CA GLU A 108 -3.94 -16.91 5.72
C GLU A 108 -3.55 -15.62 6.46
N PHE A 109 -3.27 -14.56 5.71
CA PHE A 109 -2.99 -13.24 6.28
C PHE A 109 -4.17 -12.71 7.13
N GLN A 110 -5.41 -12.87 6.66
CA GLN A 110 -6.59 -12.45 7.40
C GLN A 110 -6.72 -13.15 8.76
N ARG A 111 -6.33 -14.42 8.86
CA ARG A 111 -6.41 -15.17 10.12
C ARG A 111 -5.53 -14.56 11.22
N GLU A 112 -4.43 -13.92 10.85
CA GLU A 112 -3.52 -13.25 11.79
C GLU A 112 -3.89 -11.77 12.00
N ASP A 113 -4.23 -11.07 10.92
CA ASP A 113 -4.42 -9.62 10.92
C ASP A 113 -5.80 -9.19 11.45
N LEU A 114 -6.87 -9.91 11.11
CA LEU A 114 -8.23 -9.53 11.51
C LEU A 114 -8.42 -9.55 13.04
N PRO A 115 -8.05 -10.60 13.80
CA PRO A 115 -8.22 -10.60 15.25
C PRO A 115 -7.56 -9.39 15.91
N THR A 116 -6.36 -9.02 15.45
CA THR A 116 -5.62 -7.86 15.98
C THR A 116 -6.35 -6.54 15.74
N ARG A 117 -7.08 -6.42 14.63
CA ARG A 117 -7.87 -5.21 14.29
C ARG A 117 -9.23 -5.18 14.97
N ILE A 118 -9.95 -6.30 14.99
CA ILE A 118 -11.34 -6.34 15.44
C ILE A 118 -11.47 -6.50 16.95
N THR A 119 -10.55 -7.21 17.61
CA THR A 119 -10.66 -7.52 19.04
C THR A 119 -10.72 -6.25 19.90
N PRO A 120 -9.83 -5.24 19.74
CA PRO A 120 -9.92 -4.02 20.53
C PRO A 120 -11.22 -3.26 20.31
N GLN A 121 -11.74 -3.26 19.07
CA GLN A 121 -12.99 -2.58 18.73
C GLN A 121 -14.20 -3.29 19.34
N ILE A 122 -14.23 -4.62 19.26
CA ILE A 122 -15.29 -5.44 19.88
C ILE A 122 -15.25 -5.30 21.39
N MET A 123 -14.07 -5.38 22.00
CA MET A 123 -13.93 -5.25 23.46
C MET A 123 -14.36 -3.87 23.94
N ALA A 124 -13.94 -2.79 23.27
CA ALA A 124 -14.39 -1.45 23.60
C ALA A 124 -15.92 -1.29 23.47
N PHE A 125 -16.52 -1.95 22.46
CA PHE A 125 -17.97 -1.96 22.30
C PHE A 125 -18.69 -2.75 23.41
N VAL A 126 -18.14 -3.90 23.80
CA VAL A 126 -18.66 -4.70 24.92
C VAL A 126 -18.55 -3.92 26.24
N ASP A 127 -17.41 -3.28 26.49
CA ASP A 127 -17.20 -2.44 27.68
C ASP A 127 -18.19 -1.29 27.72
N PHE A 128 -18.45 -0.65 26.57
CA PHE A 128 -19.46 0.38 26.44
C PHE A 128 -20.87 -0.14 26.76
N LEU A 129 -21.24 -1.31 26.25
CA LEU A 129 -22.54 -1.93 26.56
C LEU A 129 -22.66 -2.28 28.05
N LEU A 130 -21.59 -2.79 28.66
CA LEU A 130 -21.56 -3.15 30.08
C LEU A 130 -21.46 -1.95 31.03
N ALA A 131 -21.07 -0.78 30.53
CA ALA A 131 -21.16 0.48 31.27
C ALA A 131 -22.61 0.94 31.48
N ASP A 132 -23.59 0.38 30.76
CA ASP A 132 -25.00 0.64 31.01
C ASP A 132 -25.45 -0.04 32.32
N ASP A 133 -25.70 0.76 33.35
CA ASP A 133 -26.16 0.31 34.66
C ASP A 133 -27.46 -0.51 34.61
N ARG A 134 -28.34 -0.28 33.63
CA ARG A 134 -29.57 -1.07 33.47
C ARG A 134 -29.24 -2.45 32.93
N LEU A 135 -28.40 -2.55 31.91
CA LEU A 135 -27.97 -3.84 31.37
C LEU A 135 -27.21 -4.65 32.43
N ARG A 136 -26.27 -4.01 33.12
CA ARG A 136 -25.51 -4.64 34.21
C ARG A 136 -26.41 -5.17 35.32
N ARG A 137 -27.36 -4.36 35.81
CA ARG A 137 -28.32 -4.81 36.84
C ARG A 137 -29.19 -5.97 36.38
N ASN A 138 -29.62 -5.98 35.11
CA ASN A 138 -30.39 -7.08 34.54
C ASN A 138 -29.56 -8.37 34.49
N ILE A 139 -28.31 -8.30 34.04
CA ILE A 139 -27.38 -9.44 34.04
C ILE A 139 -27.18 -9.96 35.47
N ASP A 140 -26.91 -9.07 36.43
CA ASP A 140 -26.73 -9.45 37.83
C ASP A 140 -27.97 -10.13 38.42
N ALA A 141 -29.17 -9.66 38.08
CA ALA A 141 -30.42 -10.27 38.52
C ALA A 141 -30.61 -11.68 37.95
N ILE A 142 -30.34 -11.87 36.64
CA ILE A 142 -30.43 -13.19 35.99
C ILE A 142 -29.45 -14.17 36.63
N VAL A 143 -28.20 -13.76 36.84
CA VAL A 143 -27.17 -14.62 37.45
C VAL A 143 -27.54 -14.99 38.89
N ARG A 144 -28.01 -14.02 39.69
CA ARG A 144 -28.46 -14.31 41.07
C ARG A 144 -29.57 -15.33 41.10
N ASN A 145 -30.62 -15.14 40.30
CA ASN A 145 -31.76 -16.05 40.26
C ASN A 145 -31.33 -17.47 39.84
N ALA A 146 -30.48 -17.59 38.81
CA ALA A 146 -29.99 -18.88 38.36
C ALA A 146 -29.12 -19.61 39.40
N LEU A 147 -28.32 -18.88 40.18
CA LEU A 147 -27.53 -19.43 41.28
C LEU A 147 -28.42 -19.90 42.43
N GLU A 148 -29.45 -19.14 42.77
CA GLU A 148 -30.45 -19.53 43.79
C GLU A 148 -31.18 -20.82 43.37
N GLU A 149 -31.67 -20.88 42.14
CA GLU A 149 -32.31 -22.08 41.57
C GLU A 149 -31.37 -23.30 41.59
N SER A 150 -30.11 -23.11 41.20
CA SER A 150 -29.10 -24.17 41.21
C SER A 150 -28.81 -24.69 42.63
N LEU A 151 -28.71 -23.78 43.59
CA LEU A 151 -28.48 -24.12 45.00
C LEU A 151 -29.66 -24.88 45.59
N ASP A 152 -30.89 -24.47 45.31
CA ASP A 152 -32.08 -25.15 45.82
C ASP A 152 -32.27 -26.53 45.19
N ALA A 153 -31.97 -26.68 43.91
CA ALA A 153 -31.91 -27.98 43.25
C ALA A 153 -30.86 -28.91 43.89
N PHE A 154 -29.69 -28.37 44.26
CA PHE A 154 -28.66 -29.13 44.96
C PHE A 154 -29.11 -29.57 46.37
N LYS A 155 -29.65 -28.65 47.18
CA LYS A 155 -30.18 -28.96 48.51
C LYS A 155 -31.24 -30.05 48.48
N THR A 156 -32.14 -29.99 47.49
CA THR A 156 -33.22 -30.98 47.32
C THR A 156 -32.65 -32.38 47.05
N ARG A 157 -31.60 -32.47 46.22
CA ARG A 157 -30.92 -33.74 45.93
C ARG A 157 -30.19 -34.31 47.13
N GLU A 158 -29.48 -33.47 47.89
CA GLU A 158 -28.79 -33.89 49.12
C GLU A 158 -29.77 -34.42 50.16
N ALA A 159 -30.90 -33.74 50.37
CA ALA A 159 -31.94 -34.19 51.29
C ALA A 159 -32.55 -35.55 50.87
N ALA A 160 -32.76 -35.77 49.56
CA ALA A 160 -33.25 -37.04 49.04
C ALA A 160 -32.22 -38.18 49.20
N GLY A 161 -30.92 -37.88 49.11
CA GLY A 161 -29.83 -38.85 49.28
C GLY A 161 -29.55 -39.26 50.73
N GLN A 162 -30.00 -38.49 51.72
CA GLN A 162 -29.81 -38.76 53.16
C GLN A 162 -30.93 -39.63 53.78
N THR A 163 -31.91 -40.09 52.99
CA THR A 163 -33.08 -40.85 53.49
C THR A 163 -32.94 -42.38 53.29
N GLN A 164 -31.71 -42.90 53.18
CA GLN A 164 -31.43 -44.33 53.01
C GLN A 164 -30.59 -44.89 54.16
#